data_AF-A0A9D2RTE5-F1
#
_entry.id   AF-A0A9D2RTE5-F1
#
_cell.length_a   1.000
_cell.length_b   1.000
_cell.length_c   1.000
_cell.angle_alpha   90.00
_cell.angle_beta   90.00
_cell.angle_gamma   90.00
#
_symmetry.space_group_name_H-M   'P 1'
#
loop_
_entity.id
_entity.type
_entity.pdbx_description
1 polymer ?
#
loop_
_entity_poly.entity_id
_entity_poly.type
_entity_poly.pdbx_seq_one_letter_code
_entity_poly.pdbx_strand_id
1 'polypeptide(L)'
;MGTTTQWQGQDILNLTEEQWLEILQDGNIVNSMILKMIDFVYKKPNHTSTASEIAHHFNVHYNQVTAWNRHLSKQLYHKCSKEPPRNSDGKGYRYWNIIFDGIPENPKDSNGHFYWKLRPNLVKAWEKFTEDNRNHL
;
A
#
# COMPACT_ATOMS: atom_id res chain seq x y z
N MET A 1 17.87 3.71 -27.85
CA MET A 1 16.56 4.35 -27.60
C MET A 1 16.03 3.76 -26.31
N GLY A 2 16.07 4.50 -25.20
CA GLY A 2 15.61 4.01 -23.91
C GLY A 2 14.09 3.96 -23.89
N THR A 3 13.51 2.76 -23.84
CA THR A 3 12.11 2.59 -23.48
C THR A 3 11.97 2.91 -22.00
N THR A 4 11.71 4.18 -21.68
CA THR A 4 11.20 4.57 -20.37
C THR A 4 9.94 3.76 -20.15
N THR A 5 10.01 2.72 -19.31
CA THR A 5 8.82 2.07 -18.81
C THR A 5 8.16 3.14 -17.95
N GLN A 6 7.26 3.94 -18.53
CA GLN A 6 6.53 4.96 -17.79
C GLN A 6 5.81 4.24 -16.66
N TRP A 7 6.33 4.40 -15.45
CA TRP A 7 5.69 3.90 -14.25
C TRP A 7 4.38 4.68 -14.11
N GLN A 8 3.26 4.06 -14.48
CA GLN A 8 1.94 4.72 -14.49
C GLN A 8 1.30 4.78 -13.09
N GLY A 9 2.06 4.71 -11.99
CA GLY A 9 1.45 4.71 -10.66
C GLY A 9 1.07 6.11 -10.19
N GLN A 10 0.07 6.66 -10.88
CA GLN A 10 -0.63 7.84 -10.41
C GLN A 10 -1.33 7.49 -9.08
N ASP A 11 -0.99 8.22 -8.03
CA ASP A 11 -1.79 8.24 -6.80
C ASP A 11 -3.08 9.01 -7.08
N ILE A 12 -4.12 8.29 -7.53
CA ILE A 12 -5.40 8.90 -7.95
C ILE A 12 -6.20 9.38 -6.75
N LEU A 13 -6.04 8.72 -5.61
CA LEU A 13 -6.74 9.16 -4.40
C LEU A 13 -6.06 10.40 -3.83
N ASN A 14 -4.73 10.49 -3.91
CA ASN A 14 -3.90 11.59 -3.40
C ASN A 14 -4.29 11.95 -1.96
N LEU A 15 -4.37 10.92 -1.12
CA LEU A 15 -4.82 11.06 0.26
C LEU A 15 -3.81 11.86 1.06
N THR A 16 -4.29 12.85 1.81
CA THR A 16 -3.46 13.60 2.76
C THR A 16 -3.10 12.73 3.96
N GLU A 17 -2.17 13.22 4.76
CA GLU A 17 -1.80 12.58 6.03
C GLU A 17 -2.99 12.45 6.98
N GLU A 18 -3.80 13.50 7.11
CA GLU A 18 -4.99 13.53 7.96
C GLU A 18 -6.03 12.51 7.48
N GLN A 19 -6.26 12.43 6.17
CA GLN A 19 -7.18 11.44 5.60
C GLN A 19 -6.69 10.00 5.87
N TRP A 20 -5.38 9.75 5.74
CA TRP A 20 -4.81 8.45 6.09
C TRP A 20 -4.97 8.14 7.57
N LEU A 21 -4.78 9.11 8.46
CA LEU A 21 -4.96 8.92 9.90
C LEU A 21 -6.42 8.55 10.24
N GLU A 22 -7.40 9.26 9.66
CA GLU A 22 -8.82 8.92 9.80
C GLU A 22 -9.12 7.49 9.29
N ILE A 23 -8.52 7.10 8.16
CA ILE A 23 -8.64 5.75 7.60
C ILE A 23 -8.06 4.69 8.55
N LEU A 24 -6.88 4.94 9.13
CA LEU A 24 -6.21 4.01 10.04
C LEU A 24 -7.01 3.81 11.34
N GLN A 25 -7.76 4.82 11.78
CA GLN A 25 -8.64 4.77 12.95
C GLN A 25 -10.00 4.11 12.64
N ASP A 26 -10.39 4.02 11.36
CA ASP A 26 -11.67 3.44 10.93
C ASP A 26 -11.58 1.91 10.82
N GLY A 27 -11.95 1.22 11.90
CA GLY A 27 -11.97 -0.24 11.99
C GLY A 27 -12.89 -0.96 10.97
N ASN A 28 -13.80 -0.23 10.30
CA ASN A 28 -14.62 -0.80 9.22
C ASN A 28 -13.87 -0.86 7.88
N ILE A 29 -12.81 -0.05 7.73
CA ILE A 29 -11.99 0.03 6.52
C ILE A 29 -10.68 -0.73 6.73
N VAL A 30 -10.03 -0.50 7.87
CA VAL A 30 -8.72 -1.05 8.19
C VAL A 30 -8.86 -2.07 9.31
N ASN A 31 -8.78 -3.36 8.93
CA ASN A 31 -8.77 -4.44 9.91
C ASN A 31 -7.37 -4.71 10.48
N SER A 32 -7.29 -5.54 11.52
CA SER A 32 -6.03 -5.88 12.18
C SER A 32 -4.97 -6.46 11.26
N MET A 33 -5.36 -7.17 10.20
CA MET A 33 -4.39 -7.76 9.26
C MET A 33 -3.75 -6.69 8.36
N ILE A 34 -4.54 -5.71 7.93
CA ILE A 34 -4.04 -4.55 7.19
C ILE A 34 -3.09 -3.73 8.06
N LEU A 35 -3.45 -3.46 9.32
CA LEU A 35 -2.56 -2.78 10.27
C LEU A 35 -1.22 -3.52 10.42
N LYS A 36 -1.25 -4.84 10.62
CA LYS A 36 -0.04 -5.66 10.71
C LYS A 36 0.81 -5.61 9.43
N MET A 37 0.17 -5.63 8.25
CA MET A 37 0.88 -5.50 6.97
C MET A 37 1.57 -4.15 6.84
N ILE A 38 0.87 -3.05 7.17
CA ILE A 38 1.45 -1.70 7.14
C ILE A 38 2.61 -1.59 8.14
N ASP A 39 2.42 -2.04 9.38
CA ASP A 39 3.45 -2.06 10.43
C ASP A 39 4.71 -2.81 10.00
N PHE A 40 4.53 -3.99 9.39
CA PHE A 40 5.65 -4.80 8.90
C PHE A 40 6.47 -4.03 7.86
N VAL A 41 5.82 -3.43 6.86
CA VAL A 41 6.52 -2.70 5.80
C VAL A 41 7.12 -1.39 6.34
N TYR A 42 6.42 -0.71 7.25
CA TYR A 42 6.91 0.50 7.92
C TYR A 42 8.24 0.24 8.65
N LYS A 43 8.39 -0.91 9.30
CA LYS A 43 9.64 -1.29 10.00
C LYS A 43 10.79 -1.70 9.07
N LYS A 44 10.56 -1.85 7.76
CA LYS A 44 11.62 -2.20 6.81
C LYS A 44 12.46 -0.97 6.42
N PRO A 45 13.73 -1.17 6.02
CA PRO A 45 14.53 -0.09 5.44
C PRO A 45 13.78 0.64 4.32
N ASN A 46 13.77 1.97 4.38
CA ASN A 46 13.08 2.84 3.42
C ASN A 46 11.56 2.56 3.28
N HIS A 47 10.93 1.96 4.29
CA HIS A 47 9.52 1.56 4.31
C HIS A 47 9.14 0.73 3.07
N THR A 48 10.04 -0.17 2.66
CA THR A 48 9.95 -0.92 1.41
C THR A 48 10.05 -2.42 1.68
N SER A 49 9.20 -3.21 1.02
CA SER A 49 9.28 -4.67 1.04
C SER A 49 8.77 -5.26 -0.27
N THR A 50 8.77 -6.58 -0.43
CA THR A 50 8.08 -7.26 -1.53
C THR A 50 6.86 -8.04 -1.00
N ALA A 51 5.88 -8.32 -1.86
CA ALA A 51 4.75 -9.17 -1.48
C ALA A 51 5.20 -10.56 -0.99
N SER A 52 6.30 -11.08 -1.53
CA SER A 52 6.90 -12.36 -1.11
C SER A 52 7.47 -12.31 0.30
N GLU A 53 8.16 -11.22 0.67
CA GLU A 53 8.68 -11.04 2.03
C GLU A 53 7.56 -10.89 3.07
N ILE A 54 6.52 -10.13 2.73
CA ILE A 54 5.33 -9.99 3.57
C ILE A 54 4.67 -11.35 3.75
N ALA A 55 4.48 -12.10 2.66
CA ALA A 55 3.86 -13.41 2.66
C ALA A 55 4.64 -14.41 3.53
N HIS A 56 5.98 -14.40 3.41
CA HIS A 56 6.86 -15.20 4.23
C HIS A 56 6.72 -14.88 5.73
N HIS A 57 6.68 -13.58 6.09
CA HIS A 57 6.52 -13.16 7.49
C HIS A 57 5.20 -13.63 8.11
N PHE A 58 4.10 -13.55 7.36
CA PHE A 58 2.78 -13.97 7.84
C PHE A 58 2.48 -15.46 7.62
N ASN A 59 3.43 -16.24 7.07
CA ASN A 59 3.24 -17.63 6.69
C ASN A 59 1.99 -17.85 5.80
N VAL A 60 1.84 -17.01 4.79
CA VAL A 60 0.75 -17.08 3.80
C VAL A 60 1.32 -17.09 2.37
N HIS A 61 0.45 -17.35 1.39
CA HIS A 61 0.83 -17.20 -0.01
C HIS A 61 0.80 -15.73 -0.44
N TYR A 62 1.69 -15.30 -1.36
CA TYR A 62 1.77 -13.90 -1.82
C TYR A 62 0.48 -13.37 -2.47
N ASN A 63 -0.33 -14.26 -3.05
CA ASN A 63 -1.68 -13.92 -3.54
C ASN A 63 -2.58 -13.39 -2.41
N GLN A 64 -2.43 -13.90 -1.18
CA GLN A 64 -3.20 -13.45 -0.02
C GLN A 64 -2.83 -12.01 0.37
N VAL A 65 -1.54 -11.68 0.34
CA VAL A 65 -1.03 -10.31 0.56
C VAL A 65 -1.57 -9.35 -0.49
N THR A 66 -1.58 -9.78 -1.75
CA THR A 66 -2.14 -9.00 -2.86
C THR A 66 -3.66 -8.80 -2.70
N ALA A 67 -4.37 -9.81 -2.18
CA ALA A 67 -5.79 -9.71 -1.87
C ALA A 67 -6.06 -8.71 -0.74
N TRP A 68 -5.23 -8.67 0.30
CA TRP A 68 -5.32 -7.67 1.37
C TRP A 68 -5.14 -6.24 0.84
N ASN A 69 -4.09 -6.00 0.05
CA ASN A 69 -3.86 -4.70 -0.60
C ASN A 69 -5.07 -4.30 -1.46
N ARG A 70 -5.53 -5.22 -2.34
CA ARG A 70 -6.70 -4.96 -3.20
C ARG A 70 -7.97 -4.66 -2.41
N HIS A 71 -8.20 -5.37 -1.31
CA HIS A 71 -9.38 -5.18 -0.48
C HIS A 71 -9.41 -3.77 0.10
N LEU A 72 -8.33 -3.34 0.76
CA LEU A 72 -8.25 -1.99 1.31
C LEU A 72 -8.38 -0.93 0.21
N SER A 73 -7.68 -1.08 -0.92
CA SER A 73 -7.79 -0.12 -2.03
C SER A 73 -9.22 0.04 -2.54
N LYS A 74 -10.00 -1.04 -2.64
CA LYS A 74 -11.42 -0.97 -3.01
C LYS A 74 -12.24 -0.17 -1.99
N GLN A 75 -12.02 -0.41 -0.70
CA GLN A 75 -12.68 0.33 0.37
C GLN A 75 -12.35 1.83 0.29
N LEU A 76 -11.10 2.17 -0.03
CA LEU A 76 -10.66 3.56 -0.17
C LEU A 76 -11.29 4.26 -1.37
N TYR A 77 -11.34 3.60 -2.53
CA TYR A 77 -12.04 4.14 -3.70
C TYR A 77 -13.53 4.38 -3.40
N HIS A 78 -14.17 3.46 -2.69
CA HIS A 78 -15.56 3.62 -2.26
C HIS A 78 -15.73 4.79 -1.27
N LYS A 79 -14.90 4.89 -0.23
CA LYS A 79 -14.93 5.99 0.75
C LYS A 79 -14.75 7.35 0.08
N CYS A 80 -13.89 7.44 -0.93
CA CYS A 80 -13.59 8.67 -1.65
C CYS A 80 -14.56 8.97 -2.81
N SER A 81 -15.53 8.10 -3.09
CA SER A 81 -16.43 8.21 -4.25
C SER A 81 -15.67 8.42 -5.57
N LYS A 82 -14.54 7.71 -5.74
CA LYS A 82 -13.67 7.77 -6.93
C LYS A 82 -13.64 6.41 -7.62
N GLU A 83 -13.53 6.41 -8.95
CA GLU A 83 -13.33 5.20 -9.72
C GLU A 83 -11.82 4.87 -9.83
N PRO A 84 -11.43 3.59 -9.68
CA PRO A 84 -10.08 3.15 -9.96
C PRO A 84 -9.74 3.28 -11.46
N PRO A 85 -8.47 3.50 -11.82
CA PRO A 85 -8.08 3.58 -13.21
C PRO A 85 -8.12 2.18 -13.82
N ARG A 86 -8.28 2.11 -15.13
CA ARG A 86 -8.18 0.84 -15.85
C ARG A 86 -6.72 0.37 -15.95
N ASN A 87 -6.55 -0.94 -16.10
CA ASN A 87 -5.27 -1.50 -16.48
C ASN A 87 -4.88 -1.05 -17.90
N SER A 88 -3.60 -1.15 -18.24
CA SER A 88 -3.06 -0.71 -19.54
C SER A 88 -3.64 -1.47 -20.73
N ASP A 89 -4.11 -2.70 -20.51
CA ASP A 89 -4.82 -3.52 -21.50
C ASP A 89 -6.32 -3.18 -21.61
N GLY A 90 -6.79 -2.19 -20.84
CA GLY A 90 -8.20 -1.79 -20.76
C GLY A 90 -9.10 -2.77 -19.97
N LYS A 91 -8.56 -3.89 -19.49
CA LYS A 91 -9.30 -4.96 -18.81
C LYS A 91 -9.16 -4.86 -17.30
N GLY A 92 -10.27 -4.63 -16.61
CA GLY A 92 -10.30 -4.51 -15.16
C GLY A 92 -9.64 -3.22 -14.64
N TYR A 93 -9.44 -3.19 -13.32
CA TYR A 93 -9.07 -2.00 -12.59
C TYR A 93 -7.76 -2.17 -11.81
N ARG A 94 -7.03 -1.08 -11.65
CA ARG A 94 -5.80 -1.01 -10.88
C ARG A 94 -6.11 -0.68 -9.42
N TYR A 95 -5.72 -1.59 -8.53
CA TYR A 95 -5.89 -1.41 -7.08
C TYR A 95 -4.57 -1.50 -6.31
N TRP A 96 -3.48 -1.88 -6.95
CA TRP A 96 -2.24 -2.21 -6.25
C TRP A 96 -1.43 -0.98 -5.82
N ASN A 97 -1.70 0.18 -6.40
CA ASN A 97 -0.92 1.42 -6.25
C ASN A 97 -1.51 2.41 -5.24
N ILE A 98 -2.35 2.00 -4.28
CA ILE A 98 -2.93 2.94 -3.31
C ILE A 98 -2.09 3.00 -2.03
N ILE A 99 -1.93 1.85 -1.37
CA ILE A 99 -1.16 1.73 -0.13
C ILE A 99 0.34 1.87 -0.42
N PHE A 100 0.78 1.23 -1.51
CA PHE A 100 2.17 1.13 -1.89
C PHE A 100 2.41 1.85 -3.22
N ASP A 101 3.49 2.61 -3.24
CA ASP A 101 4.17 3.07 -4.44
C ASP A 101 5.17 2.01 -4.91
N GLY A 102 5.62 2.15 -6.15
CA GLY A 102 6.77 1.41 -6.67
C GLY A 102 8.06 2.21 -6.51
N ILE A 103 9.17 1.62 -6.95
CA ILE A 103 10.45 2.31 -7.07
C ILE A 103 10.80 2.33 -8.57
N PRO A 104 10.48 3.40 -9.32
CA PRO A 104 10.65 3.42 -10.77
C PRO A 104 12.09 3.14 -11.22
N GLU A 105 13.07 3.66 -10.49
CA GLU A 105 14.50 3.53 -10.82
C GLU A 105 15.03 2.12 -10.57
N ASN A 106 14.41 1.39 -9.63
CA ASN A 106 14.76 0.02 -9.29
C ASN A 106 13.51 -0.76 -8.86
N PRO A 107 12.67 -1.23 -9.80
CA PRO A 107 11.33 -1.70 -9.48
C PRO A 107 11.28 -3.10 -8.87
N LYS A 108 12.38 -3.85 -8.90
CA LYS A 108 12.41 -5.27 -8.52
C LYS A 108 13.65 -5.64 -7.71
N ASP A 109 13.50 -6.63 -6.84
CA ASP A 109 14.61 -7.30 -6.16
C ASP A 109 15.41 -8.20 -7.12
N SER A 110 16.48 -8.82 -6.61
CA SER A 110 17.33 -9.75 -7.37
C SER A 110 16.60 -11.04 -7.82
N ASN A 111 15.44 -11.35 -7.23
CA ASN A 111 14.60 -12.49 -7.58
C ASN A 111 13.47 -12.10 -8.55
N GLY A 112 13.39 -10.83 -8.96
CA GLY A 112 12.37 -10.32 -9.87
C GLY A 112 11.04 -9.94 -9.20
N HIS A 113 10.96 -9.92 -7.87
CA HIS A 113 9.78 -9.45 -7.14
C HIS A 113 9.71 -7.93 -7.11
N PHE A 114 8.52 -7.37 -7.32
CA PHE A 114 8.34 -5.92 -7.27
C PHE A 114 8.45 -5.37 -5.85
N TYR A 115 9.17 -4.26 -5.71
CA TYR A 115 9.20 -3.48 -4.48
C TYR A 115 7.91 -2.70 -4.28
N TRP A 116 7.40 -2.77 -3.05
CA TRP A 116 6.24 -2.07 -2.51
C TRP A 116 6.73 -1.13 -1.42
N LYS A 117 6.68 0.17 -1.69
CA LYS A 117 7.09 1.23 -0.78
C LYS A 117 5.87 1.93 -0.21
N LEU A 118 5.75 2.09 1.10
CA LEU A 118 4.63 2.84 1.68
C LEU A 118 4.60 4.28 1.16
N ARG A 119 3.38 4.80 0.91
CA ARG A 119 3.23 6.19 0.50
C ARG A 119 3.69 7.15 1.60
N PRO A 120 4.37 8.27 1.28
CA PRO A 120 4.89 9.19 2.30
C PRO A 120 3.85 9.71 3.29
N ASN A 121 2.65 10.06 2.83
CA ASN A 121 1.57 10.53 3.71
C ASN A 121 1.05 9.42 4.63
N LEU A 122 1.06 8.16 4.17
CA LEU A 122 0.69 7.02 5.00
C LEU A 122 1.77 6.73 6.06
N VAL A 123 3.05 6.91 5.74
CA VAL A 123 4.14 6.78 6.73
C VAL A 123 3.95 7.77 7.88
N LYS A 124 3.73 9.06 7.57
CA LYS A 124 3.50 10.09 8.59
C LYS A 124 2.22 9.84 9.41
N ALA A 125 1.14 9.43 8.74
CA ALA A 125 -0.10 9.07 9.42
C ALA A 125 0.09 7.87 10.35
N TRP A 126 0.89 6.89 9.94
CA TRP A 126 1.21 5.71 10.75
C TRP A 126 2.02 6.07 12.00
N GLU A 127 3.00 6.97 11.88
CA GLU A 127 3.76 7.51 13.03
C GLU A 127 2.80 8.06 14.09
N LYS A 128 1.94 9.01 13.71
CA LYS A 128 0.92 9.59 14.60
C LYS A 128 -0.02 8.54 15.19
N PHE A 129 -0.55 7.65 14.34
CA PHE A 129 -1.43 6.57 14.78
C PHE A 129 -0.78 5.70 15.86
N THR A 130 0.50 5.36 15.72
CA THR A 130 1.20 4.54 16.73
C THR A 130 1.58 5.30 18.00
N GLU A 131 1.85 6.60 17.91
CA GLU A 131 2.09 7.46 19.08
C GLU A 131 0.83 7.59 19.94
N ASP A 132 -0.31 7.90 19.33
CA ASP A 132 -1.60 8.03 20.01
C ASP A 132 -2.00 6.73 20.72
N ASN A 133 -1.83 5.57 20.05
CA ASN A 133 -2.15 4.27 20.63
C ASN A 133 -1.16 3.83 21.72
N ARG A 134 0.08 4.34 21.73
CA ARG A 134 1.04 4.10 22.82
C ARG A 134 0.75 4.96 24.05
N ASN A 135 0.16 6.13 23.88
CA ASN A 135 -0.21 7.04 24.97
C ASN A 135 -1.50 6.61 25.72
N HIS A 136 -2.15 5.52 25.28
CA HIS A 136 -3.32 4.92 25.92
C HIS A 136 -3.04 3.55 26.57
N LEU A 137 -1.76 3.20 26.76
CA LEU A 137 -1.26 2.08 27.58
C LEU A 137 -0.55 2.60 28.82
#